data_AF-A0A8J7RBW3-F1
#
_entry.id   AF-A0A8J7RBW3-F1
#
_cell.length_a   1.000
_cell.length_b   1.000
_cell.length_c   1.000
_cell.angle_alpha   90.00
_cell.angle_beta   90.00
_cell.angle_gamma   90.00
#
_symmetry.space_group_name_H-M   'P 1'
#
loop_
_entity.id
_entity.type
_entity.pdbx_description
1 polymer ?
#
loop_
_entity_poly.entity_id
_entity_poly.type
_entity_poly.pdbx_seq_one_letter_code
_entity_poly.pdbx_strand_id
1 'polypeptide(L)'
;MDYSIQTKLVELSENDAIKLLEEKFIIGREGFFCLKSSKNLTLTEALLTYRKKDSIEKIFNSLKNEIEIKPLRVWTDNSIYGALIIGFIAQLFVSMIRFEIPELKHTSTKFIKKALLNLTVTIDSWKRKTKRFIHSNFDAINTMILYHKWAIS
;
A
#
# COMPACT_ATOMS: atom_id res chain seq x y z
N MET A 1 26.99 -10.07 -14.04
CA MET A 1 25.85 -9.75 -13.14
C MET A 1 26.13 -8.33 -12.74
N ASP A 2 25.51 -7.39 -13.43
CA ASP A 2 25.98 -6.01 -13.40
C ASP A 2 25.18 -5.29 -12.32
N TYR A 3 25.88 -4.91 -11.24
CA TYR A 3 25.30 -4.22 -10.10
C TYR A 3 25.35 -2.71 -10.37
N SER A 4 24.23 -2.10 -10.78
CA SER A 4 24.17 -0.64 -10.88
C SER A 4 23.95 -0.03 -9.49
N ILE A 5 24.97 0.59 -8.93
CA ILE A 5 24.91 1.30 -7.65
C ILE A 5 24.85 2.81 -7.92
N GLN A 6 23.94 3.51 -7.23
CA GLN A 6 23.88 4.97 -7.25
C GLN A 6 24.31 5.48 -5.86
N THR A 7 25.57 5.89 -5.72
CA THR A 7 26.12 6.50 -4.50
C THR A 7 26.42 7.97 -4.73
N LYS A 8 26.14 8.82 -3.73
CA LYS A 8 26.43 10.26 -3.71
C LYS A 8 27.93 10.60 -3.59
N LEU A 9 28.83 9.69 -3.95
CA LEU A 9 30.27 9.87 -3.81
C LEU A 9 30.95 9.56 -5.15
N VAL A 10 31.57 10.61 -5.68
CA VAL A 10 32.38 10.63 -6.88
C VAL A 10 33.67 9.82 -6.64
N GLU A 11 34.13 9.12 -7.69
CA GLU A 11 35.42 8.42 -7.84
C GLU A 11 35.67 7.13 -7.03
N LEU A 12 34.81 6.12 -7.18
CA LEU A 12 35.18 4.74 -6.84
C LEU A 12 34.90 3.82 -8.03
N SER A 13 35.90 3.04 -8.45
CA SER A 13 35.70 2.03 -9.50
C SER A 13 34.78 0.91 -8.99
N GLU A 14 34.03 0.24 -9.86
CA GLU A 14 33.13 -0.85 -9.45
C GLU A 14 33.85 -1.94 -8.65
N ASN A 15 35.09 -2.27 -9.05
CA ASN A 15 35.90 -3.28 -8.37
C ASN A 15 36.31 -2.82 -6.95
N ASP A 16 36.68 -1.55 -6.78
CA ASP A 16 37.04 -1.01 -5.47
C ASP A 16 35.82 -0.87 -4.56
N ALA A 17 34.65 -0.56 -5.14
CA ALA A 17 33.38 -0.53 -4.43
C ALA A 17 33.00 -1.92 -3.90
N ILE A 18 33.16 -2.97 -4.72
CA ILE A 18 32.91 -4.36 -4.32
C ILE A 18 33.86 -4.78 -3.21
N LYS A 19 35.16 -4.48 -3.32
CA LYS A 19 36.17 -4.84 -2.31
C LYS A 19 35.91 -4.17 -0.96
N LEU A 20 35.55 -2.89 -0.98
CA LEU A 20 35.21 -2.13 0.22
C LEU A 20 33.89 -2.60 0.84
N LEU A 21 32.94 -3.06 0.01
CA LEU A 21 31.72 -3.73 0.44
C LEU A 21 32.05 -5.05 1.14
N GLU A 22 32.88 -5.90 0.54
CA GLU A 22 33.31 -7.17 1.12
C GLU A 22 34.00 -6.96 2.47
N GLU A 23 34.94 -6.02 2.57
CA GLU A 23 35.63 -5.71 3.83
C GLU A 23 34.71 -5.14 4.92
N LYS A 24 33.72 -4.31 4.55
CA LYS A 24 32.82 -3.68 5.54
C LYS A 24 31.62 -4.54 5.92
N PHE A 25 31.14 -5.40 5.03
CA PHE A 25 29.92 -6.18 5.23
C PHE A 25 30.17 -7.63 5.62
N ILE A 26 31.37 -8.19 5.40
CA ILE A 26 31.71 -9.54 5.85
C ILE A 26 32.27 -9.46 7.28
N ILE A 27 31.36 -9.39 8.25
CA ILE A 27 31.64 -9.36 9.70
C ILE A 27 31.30 -10.72 10.34
N GLY A 28 30.91 -11.72 9.54
CA GLY A 28 30.49 -13.05 9.98
C GLY A 28 29.09 -13.08 10.61
N ARG A 29 28.31 -11.99 10.48
CA ARG A 29 26.94 -11.87 11.00
C ARG A 29 25.90 -11.77 9.88
N GLU A 30 26.31 -12.06 8.65
CA GLU A 30 25.47 -11.94 7.48
C GLU A 30 24.52 -13.14 7.40
N GLY A 31 23.26 -12.88 7.04
CA GLY A 31 22.30 -13.92 6.73
C GLY A 31 22.45 -14.38 5.28
N PHE A 32 22.33 -15.69 5.03
CA PHE A 32 22.25 -16.21 3.66
C PHE A 32 20.84 -16.03 3.10
N PHE A 33 20.73 -15.46 1.90
CA PHE A 33 19.47 -15.40 1.16
C PHE A 33 19.40 -16.58 0.18
N CYS A 34 18.47 -17.52 0.43
CA CYS A 34 18.25 -18.68 -0.43
C CYS A 34 16.80 -18.72 -0.91
N LEU A 35 16.60 -18.90 -2.22
CA LEU A 35 15.30 -19.12 -2.84
C LEU A 35 15.19 -20.57 -3.30
N LYS A 36 14.23 -21.30 -2.73
CA LYS A 36 13.87 -22.64 -3.17
C LYS A 36 12.56 -22.57 -3.95
N SER A 37 12.55 -23.12 -5.16
CA SER A 37 11.37 -23.18 -6.03
C SER A 37 11.10 -24.62 -6.46
N SER A 38 9.83 -25.00 -6.53
CA SER A 38 9.38 -26.26 -7.16
C SER A 38 9.24 -26.15 -8.68
N LYS A 39 9.34 -24.93 -9.23
CA LYS A 39 9.28 -24.64 -10.66
C LYS A 39 10.68 -24.42 -11.22
N ASN A 40 10.91 -24.90 -12.45
CA ASN A 40 12.10 -24.57 -13.21
C ASN A 40 12.00 -23.12 -13.71
N LEU A 41 12.71 -22.22 -13.04
CA LEU A 41 12.71 -20.78 -13.30
C LEU A 41 14.15 -20.32 -13.49
N THR A 42 14.35 -19.33 -14.34
CA THR A 42 15.63 -18.62 -14.35
C THR A 42 15.82 -17.86 -13.03
N LEU A 43 17.07 -17.56 -12.68
CA LEU A 43 17.38 -16.81 -11.46
C LEU A 43 16.62 -15.48 -11.39
N THR A 44 16.56 -14.76 -12.51
CA THR A 44 15.87 -13.48 -12.62
C THR A 44 14.36 -13.63 -12.39
N GLU A 45 13.73 -14.64 -12.98
CA GLU A 45 12.30 -14.91 -12.79
C GLU A 45 11.97 -15.33 -11.35
N ALA A 46 12.81 -16.18 -10.75
CA ALA A 46 12.65 -16.60 -9.37
C ALA A 46 12.71 -15.40 -8.41
N LEU A 47 13.69 -14.52 -8.62
CA LEU A 47 13.87 -13.31 -7.82
C LEU A 47 12.73 -12.30 -8.02
N LEU A 48 12.32 -12.05 -9.27
CA LEU A 48 11.18 -11.17 -9.57
C LEU A 48 9.88 -11.71 -8.97
N THR A 49 9.67 -13.03 -9.03
CA THR A 49 8.50 -13.69 -8.43
C THR A 49 8.51 -13.55 -6.92
N TYR A 50 9.65 -13.79 -6.27
CA TYR A 50 9.77 -13.61 -4.82
C TYR A 50 9.52 -12.15 -4.41
N ARG A 51 10.04 -11.18 -5.17
CA ARG A 51 9.81 -9.75 -4.91
C ARG A 51 8.34 -9.36 -4.96
N LYS A 52 7.48 -10.06 -5.72
CA LYS A 52 6.03 -9.79 -5.70
C LYS A 52 5.41 -10.00 -4.31
N LYS A 53 6.05 -10.78 -3.42
CA LYS A 53 5.62 -10.97 -2.01
C LYS A 53 5.58 -9.65 -1.22
N ASP A 54 6.42 -8.66 -1.57
CA ASP A 54 6.43 -7.33 -0.93
C ASP A 54 5.06 -6.63 -1.03
N SER A 55 4.33 -6.84 -2.12
CA SER A 55 2.96 -6.31 -2.26
C SER A 55 2.01 -6.84 -1.18
N ILE A 56 2.14 -8.12 -0.83
CA ILE A 56 1.35 -8.78 0.22
C ILE A 56 1.75 -8.21 1.59
N GLU A 57 3.05 -8.04 1.85
CA GLU A 57 3.54 -7.43 3.09
C GLU A 57 3.01 -6.00 3.27
N LYS A 58 3.00 -5.21 2.20
CA LYS A 58 2.42 -3.85 2.21
C LYS A 58 0.92 -3.86 2.49
N ILE A 59 0.17 -4.80 1.92
CA ILE A 59 -1.27 -4.97 2.20
C ILE A 59 -1.49 -5.29 3.69
N PHE A 60 -0.77 -6.27 4.25
CA PHE A 60 -0.90 -6.62 5.66
C PHE A 60 -0.44 -5.50 6.61
N ASN A 61 0.58 -4.74 6.23
CA ASN A 61 1.00 -3.55 6.97
C ASN A 61 -0.11 -2.48 6.99
N SER A 62 -0.72 -2.21 5.83
CA SER A 62 -1.85 -1.28 5.69
C SER A 62 -3.06 -1.72 6.53
N LEU A 63 -3.42 -3.00 6.49
CA LEU A 63 -4.50 -3.58 7.29
C LEU A 63 -4.28 -3.42 8.80
N LYS A 64 -3.04 -3.61 9.27
CA LYS A 64 -2.68 -3.51 10.69
C LYS A 64 -2.63 -2.06 11.17
N ASN A 65 -2.02 -1.17 10.40
CA ASN A 65 -1.63 0.17 10.88
C ASN A 65 -2.52 1.30 10.37
N GLU A 66 -3.10 1.16 9.17
CA GLU A 66 -3.86 2.24 8.54
C GLU A 66 -5.37 1.99 8.64
N ILE A 67 -5.81 0.77 8.34
CA ILE A 67 -7.20 0.35 8.52
C ILE A 67 -7.49 0.03 9.99
N GLU A 68 -6.44 -0.23 10.79
CA GLU A 68 -6.52 -0.41 12.25
C GLU A 68 -7.44 -1.56 12.68
N ILE A 69 -7.35 -2.72 12.00
CA ILE A 69 -8.14 -3.93 12.35
C ILE A 69 -7.79 -4.46 13.76
N LYS A 70 -6.69 -4.01 14.36
CA LYS A 70 -6.17 -4.55 15.62
C LYS A 70 -6.40 -3.62 16.82
N PRO A 71 -6.68 -4.17 18.01
CA PRO A 71 -7.03 -5.57 18.30
C PRO A 71 -8.52 -5.84 18.06
N LEU A 72 -8.83 -7.01 17.50
CA LEU A 72 -10.20 -7.53 17.42
C LEU A 72 -10.62 -7.97 18.83
N ARG A 73 -11.32 -7.10 19.57
CA ARG A 73 -11.90 -7.42 20.90
C ARG A 73 -13.17 -8.27 20.74
N VAL A 74 -13.05 -9.42 20.10
CA VAL A 74 -14.16 -10.31 19.78
C VAL A 74 -13.93 -11.70 20.37
N TRP A 75 -15.03 -12.37 20.71
CA TRP A 75 -15.01 -13.60 21.51
C TRP A 75 -15.27 -14.88 20.69
N THR A 76 -15.60 -14.75 19.41
CA THR A 76 -15.95 -15.89 18.54
C THR A 76 -15.17 -15.85 17.23
N ASP A 77 -14.83 -17.02 16.69
CA ASP A 77 -14.13 -17.16 15.41
C ASP A 77 -14.88 -16.44 14.27
N ASN A 78 -16.21 -16.57 14.22
CA ASN A 78 -17.04 -15.88 13.22
C ASN A 78 -16.87 -14.36 13.25
N SER A 79 -16.73 -13.77 14.44
CA SER A 79 -16.49 -12.33 14.58
C SER A 79 -15.09 -11.94 14.09
N ILE A 80 -14.09 -12.81 14.30
CA ILE A 80 -12.73 -12.62 13.79
C ILE A 80 -12.75 -12.63 12.26
N TYR A 81 -13.38 -13.64 11.66
CA TYR A 81 -13.52 -13.74 10.20
C TYR A 81 -14.27 -12.54 9.62
N GLY A 82 -15.39 -12.14 10.24
CA GLY A 82 -16.17 -10.98 9.81
C GLY A 82 -15.36 -9.68 9.80
N ALA A 83 -14.61 -9.42 10.87
CA ALA A 83 -13.78 -8.22 10.94
C ALA A 83 -12.61 -8.23 9.95
N LEU A 84 -12.00 -9.40 9.71
CA LEU A 84 -10.98 -9.56 8.66
C LEU A 84 -11.57 -9.28 7.28
N ILE A 85 -12.75 -9.81 6.97
CA ILE A 85 -13.44 -9.59 5.69
C ILE A 85 -13.71 -8.10 5.48
N ILE A 86 -14.27 -7.40 6.47
CA ILE A 86 -14.52 -5.96 6.40
C ILE A 86 -13.21 -5.19 6.15
N GLY A 87 -12.14 -5.59 6.83
CA GLY A 87 -10.82 -5.04 6.64
C GLY A 87 -10.29 -5.19 5.21
N PHE A 88 -10.43 -6.39 4.63
CA PHE A 88 -10.05 -6.64 3.24
C PHE A 88 -10.91 -5.85 2.25
N ILE A 89 -12.21 -5.69 2.51
CA ILE A 89 -13.11 -4.86 1.69
C ILE A 89 -12.65 -3.39 1.74
N ALA A 90 -12.32 -2.86 2.92
CA ALA A 90 -11.78 -1.50 3.05
C ALA A 90 -10.47 -1.34 2.26
N GLN A 91 -9.57 -2.32 2.35
CA GLN A 91 -8.32 -2.31 1.59
C GLN A 91 -8.53 -2.43 0.07
N LEU A 92 -9.57 -3.16 -0.36
CA LEU A 92 -9.96 -3.26 -1.75
C LEU A 92 -10.39 -1.89 -2.29
N PHE A 93 -11.24 -1.15 -1.56
CA PHE A 93 -11.63 0.21 -1.97
C PHE A 93 -10.42 1.16 -2.09
N VAL A 94 -9.49 1.12 -1.14
CA VAL A 94 -8.25 1.89 -1.23
C VAL A 94 -7.45 1.51 -2.48
N SER A 95 -7.40 0.24 -2.81
CA SER A 95 -6.66 -0.25 -3.98
C SER A 95 -7.36 0.16 -5.29
N MET A 96 -8.70 0.14 -5.33
CA MET A 96 -9.48 0.65 -6.45
C MET A 96 -9.28 2.15 -6.65
N ILE A 97 -9.30 2.96 -5.58
CA ILE A 97 -9.04 4.41 -5.67
C ILE A 97 -7.67 4.67 -6.31
N ARG A 98 -6.63 3.92 -5.92
CA ARG A 98 -5.28 4.03 -6.51
C ARG A 98 -5.20 3.55 -7.95
N PHE A 99 -6.06 2.63 -8.33
CA PHE A 99 -6.10 2.06 -9.68
C PHE A 99 -6.81 3.01 -10.65
N GLU A 100 -7.97 3.52 -10.24
CA GLU A 100 -8.81 4.42 -11.05
C GLU A 100 -8.24 5.83 -11.16
N ILE A 101 -7.59 6.33 -10.10
CA ILE A 101 -7.06 7.70 -10.03
C ILE A 101 -5.52 7.65 -10.07
N PRO A 102 -4.88 7.84 -11.24
CA PRO A 102 -3.45 7.65 -11.41
C PRO A 102 -2.58 8.51 -10.49
N GLU A 103 -3.04 9.72 -10.16
CA GLU A 103 -2.36 10.63 -9.26
C GLU A 103 -2.31 10.11 -7.82
N LEU A 104 -3.24 9.21 -7.45
CA LEU A 104 -3.28 8.58 -6.13
C LEU A 104 -2.53 7.25 -6.08
N LYS A 105 -1.97 6.76 -7.19
CA LYS A 105 -1.30 5.45 -7.29
C LYS A 105 -0.26 5.19 -6.19
N HIS A 106 0.50 6.22 -5.82
CA HIS A 106 1.57 6.16 -4.82
C HIS A 106 1.18 6.74 -3.46
N THR A 107 -0.08 7.19 -3.32
CA THR A 107 -0.58 7.80 -2.09
C THR A 107 -0.80 6.75 -0.99
N SER A 108 -0.25 6.99 0.19
CA SER A 108 -0.43 6.11 1.36
C SER A 108 -1.90 5.99 1.76
N THR A 109 -2.25 4.82 2.30
CA THR A 109 -3.62 4.49 2.74
C THR A 109 -4.09 5.48 3.80
N LYS A 110 -3.17 5.97 4.64
CA LYS A 110 -3.41 7.00 5.65
C LYS A 110 -4.11 8.24 5.11
N PHE A 111 -3.58 8.78 4.01
CA PHE A 111 -4.06 10.03 3.42
C PHE A 111 -5.41 9.83 2.74
N ILE A 112 -5.59 8.69 2.05
CA ILE A 112 -6.88 8.32 1.44
C ILE A 112 -7.94 8.16 2.54
N LYS A 113 -7.64 7.40 3.62
CA LYS A 113 -8.54 7.24 4.78
C LYS A 113 -8.90 8.60 5.39
N LYS A 114 -7.91 9.47 5.63
CA LYS A 114 -8.14 10.80 6.22
C LYS A 114 -9.04 11.67 5.34
N ALA A 115 -8.79 11.71 4.03
CA ALA A 115 -9.58 12.49 3.10
C ALA A 115 -11.04 12.03 3.05
N LEU A 116 -11.26 10.70 3.06
CA LEU A 116 -12.58 10.09 3.11
C LEU A 116 -13.31 10.37 4.43
N LEU A 117 -12.61 10.32 5.57
CA LEU A 117 -13.20 10.61 6.89
C LEU A 117 -13.59 12.08 7.06
N ASN A 118 -12.83 13.00 6.47
CA ASN A 118 -13.06 14.43 6.61
C ASN A 118 -14.27 14.90 5.80
N LEU A 119 -14.57 14.27 4.66
CA LEU A 119 -15.67 14.63 3.79
C LEU A 119 -17.00 14.52 4.53
N THR A 120 -17.72 15.64 4.66
CA THR A 120 -18.98 15.68 5.40
C THR A 120 -20.13 16.02 4.45
N VAL A 121 -21.27 15.31 4.62
CA VAL A 121 -22.51 15.57 3.89
C VAL A 121 -23.62 15.88 4.88
N THR A 122 -24.17 17.08 4.82
CA THR A 122 -25.31 17.52 5.62
C THR A 122 -26.57 17.50 4.77
N ILE A 123 -27.63 16.86 5.27
CA ILE A 123 -28.93 16.80 4.61
C ILE A 123 -29.89 17.71 5.37
N ASP A 124 -30.36 18.76 4.71
CA ASP A 124 -31.40 19.64 5.24
C ASP A 124 -32.75 19.23 4.63
N SER A 125 -33.63 18.69 5.47
CA SER A 125 -34.97 18.19 5.11
C SER A 125 -36.11 18.92 5.84
N TRP A 126 -35.80 19.96 6.62
CA TRP A 126 -36.69 20.38 7.72
C TRP A 126 -37.94 21.16 7.27
N LYS A 127 -37.97 21.74 6.06
CA LYS A 127 -39.12 22.59 5.64
C LYS A 127 -39.59 22.44 4.19
N ARG A 128 -38.93 21.63 3.36
CA ARG A 128 -39.26 21.51 1.93
C ARG A 128 -39.40 20.04 1.55
N LYS A 129 -40.35 19.70 0.68
CA LYS A 129 -40.48 18.36 0.06
C LYS A 129 -39.21 17.93 -0.69
N THR A 130 -38.26 18.84 -0.90
CA THR A 130 -36.95 18.62 -1.53
C THR A 130 -35.83 18.55 -0.49
N LYS A 131 -35.07 17.44 -0.53
CA LYS A 131 -33.83 17.27 0.25
C LYS A 131 -32.73 18.14 -0.34
N ARG A 132 -32.08 18.97 0.48
CA ARG A 132 -30.88 19.71 0.10
C ARG A 132 -29.65 19.03 0.69
N PHE A 133 -28.69 18.67 -0.18
CA PHE A 133 -27.41 18.09 0.21
C PHE A 133 -26.35 19.20 0.23
N ILE A 134 -25.63 19.33 1.34
CA ILE A 134 -24.53 20.28 1.51
C ILE A 134 -23.28 19.45 1.77
N HIS A 135 -22.31 19.55 0.87
CA HIS A 135 -21.01 18.89 1.00
C HIS A 135 -19.98 19.88 1.54
N SER A 136 -19.12 19.47 2.46
CA SER A 136 -18.08 20.30 3.07
C SER A 136 -16.80 19.53 3.36
N ASN A 137 -15.75 20.24 3.79
CA ASN A 137 -14.41 19.71 4.11
C ASN A 137 -13.70 19.07 2.91
N PHE A 138 -13.77 19.73 1.76
CA PHE A 138 -13.05 19.32 0.56
C PHE A 138 -11.53 19.48 0.74
N ASP A 139 -10.79 18.47 0.30
CA ASP A 139 -9.35 18.46 0.12
C ASP A 139 -9.01 17.96 -1.29
N ALA A 140 -7.73 18.00 -1.67
CA ALA A 140 -7.33 17.57 -3.01
C ALA A 140 -7.74 16.13 -3.33
N ILE A 141 -7.62 15.21 -2.36
CA ILE A 141 -7.88 13.79 -2.56
C ILE A 141 -9.38 13.52 -2.69
N ASN A 142 -10.20 14.01 -1.75
CA ASN A 142 -11.64 13.78 -1.78
C ASN A 142 -12.33 14.51 -2.95
N THR A 143 -11.79 15.64 -3.38
CA THR A 143 -12.23 16.35 -4.60
C THR A 143 -11.98 15.48 -5.82
N MET A 144 -10.77 14.91 -5.95
CA MET A 144 -10.45 13.99 -7.05
C MET A 144 -11.37 12.77 -7.05
N ILE A 145 -11.61 12.16 -5.88
CA ILE A 145 -12.50 10.99 -5.74
C ILE A 145 -13.94 11.31 -6.17
N LEU A 146 -14.46 12.48 -5.79
CA LEU A 146 -15.85 12.88 -6.09
C LEU A 146 -16.06 13.27 -7.55
N TYR A 147 -15.10 13.98 -8.15
CA TYR A 147 -15.18 14.40 -9.55
C TYR A 147 -14.66 13.35 -10.53
N HIS A 148 -14.06 12.26 -10.04
CA HIS A 148 -13.66 11.16 -10.88
C HIS A 148 -14.89 10.55 -11.57
N LYS A 149 -14.82 10.44 -12.90
CA LYS A 149 -15.81 9.68 -13.66
C LYS A 149 -15.53 8.21 -13.45
N TRP A 150 -16.14 7.63 -12.42
CA TRP A 150 -16.17 6.19 -12.24
C TRP A 150 -16.77 5.58 -13.51
N ALA A 151 -15.94 4.91 -14.30
CA ALA A 151 -16.38 4.27 -15.52
C ALA A 151 -17.29 3.11 -15.14
N ILE A 152 -18.59 3.39 -15.04
CA ILE A 152 -19.61 2.35 -15.08
C ILE A 152 -19.80 2.05 -16.57
N SER A 153 -18.90 1.23 -17.12
CA SER A 153 -19.03 0.61 -18.44
C SER A 153 -19.44 -0.84 -18.29
#